data_AF-A0A428K7A0-F1
#
_entry.id   AF-A0A428K7A0-F1
#
_cell.length_a   1.000
_cell.length_b   1.000
_cell.length_c   1.000
_cell.angle_alpha   90.00
_cell.angle_beta   90.00
_cell.angle_gamma   90.00
#
_symmetry.space_group_name_H-M   'P 1'
#
loop_
_entity.id
_entity.type
_entity.pdbx_description
1 polymer ?
#
loop_
_entity_poly.entity_id
_entity_poly.type
_entity_poly.pdbx_seq_one_letter_code
_entity_poly.pdbx_strand_id
1 'polypeptide(L)'
;MSSTIKKQLFAIVILAILNFLVSTFTAGDGRDLAGHVVEGQSEAMRGATIRTLFFGIQLISFLLGLLLALAPYKGKPYKMKVVPFSLTIAICLQSALLIMGGIKLFL
;
A
#
# COMPACT_ATOMS: atom_id res chain seq x y z
N MET A 1 -14.68 1.76 22.01
CA MET A 1 -14.14 2.47 20.84
C MET A 1 -14.92 3.78 20.70
N SER A 2 -14.25 4.94 20.75
CA SER A 2 -14.90 6.27 20.81
C SER A 2 -15.73 6.56 19.53
N SER A 3 -16.84 7.29 19.67
CA SER A 3 -17.72 7.73 18.57
C SER A 3 -16.94 8.44 17.45
N THR A 4 -15.92 9.23 17.82
CA THR A 4 -15.04 9.95 16.88
C THR A 4 -14.23 9.01 16.00
N ILE A 5 -13.72 7.90 16.56
CA ILE A 5 -12.91 6.91 15.83
C ILE A 5 -13.78 6.20 14.78
N LYS A 6 -15.05 5.92 15.09
CA LYS A 6 -15.99 5.31 14.14
C LYS A 6 -16.27 6.23 12.94
N LYS A 7 -16.48 7.52 13.20
CA LYS A 7 -16.69 8.53 12.13
C LYS A 7 -15.45 8.68 11.25
N GLN A 8 -14.25 8.67 11.84
CA GLN A 8 -12.99 8.72 11.10
C GLN A 8 -12.77 7.48 10.21
N LEU A 9 -13.01 6.28 10.74
CA LEU A 9 -12.93 5.05 9.94
C LEU A 9 -13.92 5.06 8.77
N PHE A 10 -15.16 5.49 9.01
CA PHE A 10 -16.17 5.60 7.96
C PHE A 10 -15.76 6.60 6.87
N ALA A 11 -15.20 7.76 7.26
CA ALA A 11 -14.68 8.74 6.31
C ALA A 11 -13.51 8.19 5.48
N ILE A 12 -12.59 7.44 6.08
CA ILE A 12 -11.47 6.78 5.37
C ILE A 12 -12.00 5.78 4.34
N VAL A 13 -13.01 4.97 4.70
CA VAL A 13 -13.63 4.01 3.78
C VAL A 13 -14.29 4.72 2.59
N ILE A 14 -15.04 5.80 2.84
CA ILE A 14 -15.66 6.60 1.77
C ILE A 14 -14.60 7.22 0.86
N LEU A 15 -13.55 7.82 1.43
CA LEU A 15 -12.45 8.41 0.68
C LEU A 15 -11.73 7.38 -0.19
N ALA A 16 -11.54 6.15 0.31
CA ALA A 16 -10.95 5.06 -0.46
C ALA A 16 -11.85 4.63 -1.63
N ILE A 17 -13.16 4.50 -1.41
CA ILE A 17 -14.13 4.17 -2.46
C ILE A 17 -14.18 5.26 -3.53
N LEU A 18 -14.22 6.53 -3.13
CA LEU A 18 -14.19 7.66 -4.05
C LEU A 18 -12.89 7.73 -4.84
N ASN A 19 -11.73 7.49 -4.20
CA ASN A 19 -10.45 7.39 -4.91
C ASN A 19 -10.47 6.27 -5.95
N PHE A 20 -10.99 5.11 -5.59
CA PHE A 20 -11.09 3.97 -6.50
C PHE A 20 -12.00 4.30 -7.70
N LEU A 21 -13.17 4.88 -7.45
CA LEU A 21 -14.11 5.31 -8.49
C LEU A 21 -13.50 6.39 -9.41
N VAL A 22 -12.78 7.37 -8.87
CA VAL A 22 -12.11 8.40 -9.67
C VAL A 22 -10.95 7.83 -10.47
N SER A 23 -10.23 6.84 -9.92
CA SER A 23 -9.12 6.17 -10.62
C SER A 23 -9.58 5.47 -11.92
N THR A 24 -10.79 4.92 -11.94
CA THR A 24 -11.37 4.30 -13.15
C THR A 24 -11.67 5.30 -14.27
N PHE A 25 -11.87 6.59 -13.96
CA PHE A 25 -12.10 7.64 -14.96
C PHE A 25 -10.82 8.40 -15.37
N THR A 26 -9.70 8.16 -14.69
CA THR A 26 -8.42 8.86 -14.91
C THR A 26 -7.33 7.97 -15.49
N ALA A 27 -7.68 6.77 -15.98
CA ALA A 27 -6.80 5.91 -16.76
C ALA A 27 -6.57 6.50 -18.18
N GLY A 28 -5.80 7.59 -18.24
CA GLY A 28 -5.26 8.13 -19.49
C GLY A 28 -3.98 7.39 -19.90
N ASP A 29 -3.47 7.69 -21.09
CA ASP A 29 -2.20 7.13 -21.57
C ASP A 29 -1.08 7.43 -20.57
N GLY A 30 -0.35 6.37 -20.20
CA GLY A 30 0.79 6.47 -19.30
C GLY A 30 1.95 7.16 -20.00
N ARG A 31 2.85 7.78 -19.24
CA ARG A 31 4.15 8.20 -19.78
C ARG A 31 5.24 7.36 -19.16
N ASP A 32 6.15 6.89 -19.99
CA ASP A 32 7.42 6.30 -19.54
C ASP A 32 8.31 7.41 -18.93
N LEU A 33 9.33 7.01 -18.16
CA LEU A 33 10.36 7.89 -17.58
C LEU A 33 11.12 8.71 -18.64
N ALA A 34 11.19 8.26 -19.89
CA ALA A 34 11.72 9.02 -21.03
C ALA A 34 10.67 9.95 -21.68
N GLY A 35 9.44 9.97 -21.17
CA GLY A 35 8.36 10.86 -21.62
C GLY A 35 7.54 10.34 -22.81
N HIS A 36 7.81 9.13 -23.30
CA HIS A 36 7.01 8.52 -24.36
C HIS A 36 5.61 8.16 -23.86
N VAL A 37 4.60 8.44 -24.69
CA VAL A 37 3.21 8.09 -24.41
C VAL A 37 3.04 6.59 -24.66
N VAL A 38 2.64 5.86 -23.63
CA VAL A 38 2.36 4.44 -23.65
C VAL A 38 0.85 4.26 -23.58
N GLU A 39 0.27 3.64 -24.60
CA GLU A 39 -1.15 3.34 -24.63
C GLU A 39 -1.55 2.52 -23.40
N GLY A 40 -2.65 2.95 -22.76
CA GLY A 40 -3.09 2.41 -21.47
C GLY A 40 -3.42 0.91 -21.47
N GLN A 41 -3.59 0.28 -22.63
CA GLN A 41 -3.90 -1.16 -22.78
C GLN A 41 -2.74 -2.00 -23.33
N SER A 42 -1.56 -1.42 -23.55
CA SER A 42 -0.40 -2.18 -24.06
C SER A 42 0.07 -3.27 -23.07
N GLU A 43 0.67 -4.34 -23.59
CA GLU A 43 1.25 -5.40 -22.75
C GLU A 43 2.32 -4.86 -21.78
N ALA A 44 3.08 -3.85 -22.20
CA ALA A 44 4.05 -3.17 -21.36
C ALA A 44 3.40 -2.46 -20.17
N MET A 45 2.27 -1.77 -20.38
CA MET A 45 1.51 -1.10 -19.33
C MET A 45 0.90 -2.12 -18.35
N ARG A 46 0.39 -3.25 -18.84
CA ARG A 46 -0.12 -4.35 -17.98
C ARG A 46 1.01 -4.92 -17.11
N GLY A 47 2.18 -5.19 -17.69
CA GLY A 47 3.35 -5.66 -16.96
C GLY A 47 3.82 -4.67 -15.89
N ALA A 48 3.90 -3.38 -16.23
CA ALA A 48 4.25 -2.32 -15.29
C ALA A 48 3.23 -2.15 -14.17
N THR A 49 1.93 -2.26 -14.49
CA THR A 49 0.84 -2.18 -13.51
C THR A 49 0.89 -3.34 -12.53
N ILE A 50 1.07 -4.57 -13.02
CA ILE A 50 1.20 -5.76 -12.17
C ILE A 50 2.42 -5.62 -11.25
N ARG A 51 3.58 -5.21 -11.78
CA ARG A 51 4.79 -4.98 -10.97
C ARG A 51 4.55 -3.89 -9.91
N THR A 52 3.87 -2.81 -10.26
CA THR A 52 3.56 -1.73 -9.33
C THR A 52 2.59 -2.18 -8.24
N LEU A 53 1.56 -2.95 -8.59
CA LEU A 53 0.55 -3.45 -7.64
C LEU A 53 1.17 -4.43 -6.64
N PHE A 54 1.92 -5.42 -7.12
CA PHE A 54 2.45 -6.50 -6.28
C PHE A 54 3.76 -6.13 -5.58
N PHE A 55 4.54 -5.21 -6.14
CA PHE A 55 5.86 -4.85 -5.60
C PHE A 55 5.92 -3.40 -5.12
N GLY A 56 5.52 -2.44 -5.96
CA GLY A 56 5.60 -1.01 -5.64
C GLY A 56 4.76 -0.61 -4.43
N ILE A 57 3.46 -0.89 -4.48
CA ILE A 57 2.51 -0.57 -3.39
C ILE A 57 2.90 -1.33 -2.12
N GLN A 58 3.31 -2.59 -2.25
CA GLN A 58 3.70 -3.41 -1.12
C GLN A 58 4.97 -2.91 -0.43
N LEU A 59 5.96 -2.46 -1.21
CA LEU A 59 7.18 -1.85 -0.70
C LEU A 59 6.88 -0.54 0.04
N ILE A 60 6.04 0.33 -0.53
CA ILE A 60 5.62 1.58 0.11
C ILE A 60 4.88 1.29 1.42
N SER A 61 3.97 0.31 1.40
CA SER A 61 3.20 -0.10 2.59
C SER A 61 4.10 -0.64 3.69
N PHE A 62 5.12 -1.44 3.33
CA PHE A 62 6.14 -1.93 4.26
C PHE A 62 6.93 -0.78 4.87
N LEU A 63 7.39 0.20 4.08
CA LEU A 63 8.14 1.35 4.57
C LEU A 63 7.31 2.22 5.52
N LEU A 64 6.05 2.49 5.19
CA LEU A 64 5.13 3.22 6.06
C LEU A 64 4.86 2.45 7.36
N GLY A 65 4.65 1.13 7.26
CA GLY A 65 4.50 0.26 8.41
C GLY A 65 5.73 0.27 9.31
N LEU A 66 6.93 0.17 8.74
CA LEU A 66 8.19 0.20 9.47
C LEU A 66 8.39 1.54 10.20
N LEU A 67 8.14 2.66 9.51
CA LEU A 67 8.20 4.00 10.11
C LEU A 67 7.24 4.13 11.29
N LEU A 68 6.02 3.61 11.18
CA LEU A 68 5.03 3.61 12.26
C LEU A 68 5.40 2.65 13.40
N ALA A 69 6.01 1.51 13.10
CA ALA A 69 6.47 0.53 14.09
C ALA A 69 7.69 1.01 14.88
N LEU A 70 8.54 1.85 14.28
CA LEU A 70 9.68 2.49 14.93
C LEU A 70 9.27 3.56 15.96
N ALA A 71 8.00 3.96 16.01
CA ALA A 71 7.51 4.92 17.00
C ALA A 71 7.68 4.35 18.43
N PRO A 72 8.41 5.02 19.34
CA PRO A 72 8.73 4.46 20.65
C PRO A 72 7.48 4.25 21.52
N TYR A 73 7.33 3.04 22.06
CA TYR A 73 6.20 2.62 22.91
C TYR A 73 6.60 2.27 24.35
N LYS A 74 7.82 2.59 24.77
CA LYS A 74 8.25 2.49 26.19
C LYS A 74 7.31 3.31 27.06
N GLY A 75 6.64 2.66 28.02
CA GLY A 75 5.74 3.30 28.99
C GLY A 75 4.25 3.34 28.64
N LYS A 76 3.82 2.89 27.45
CA LYS A 76 2.38 2.89 27.09
C LYS A 76 1.63 1.69 27.70
N PRO A 77 0.35 1.87 28.10
CA PRO A 77 -0.48 0.79 28.66
C PRO A 77 -0.66 -0.36 27.67
N TYR A 78 -0.79 -1.60 28.16
CA TYR A 78 -0.80 -2.84 27.36
C TYR A 78 -1.80 -2.80 26.19
N LYS A 79 -2.97 -2.17 26.38
CA LYS A 79 -4.00 -2.00 25.35
C LYS A 79 -3.51 -1.20 24.12
N MET A 80 -2.54 -0.30 24.29
CA MET A 80 -1.93 0.47 23.20
C MET A 80 -0.75 -0.25 22.53
N LYS A 81 -0.24 -1.35 23.10
CA LYS A 81 0.82 -2.16 22.50
C LYS A 81 0.31 -3.12 21.42
N VAL A 82 -1.01 -3.37 21.38
CA VAL A 82 -1.64 -4.26 20.40
C VAL A 82 -1.50 -3.72 18.98
N VAL A 83 -1.60 -2.40 18.80
CA VAL A 83 -1.48 -1.72 17.51
C VAL A 83 -0.09 -1.92 16.89
N PRO A 84 1.03 -1.55 17.55
CA PRO A 84 2.36 -1.80 16.98
C PRO A 84 2.65 -3.29 16.79
N PHE A 85 2.17 -4.18 17.69
CA PHE A 85 2.31 -5.62 17.51
C PHE A 85 1.58 -6.15 16.26
N SER A 86 0.34 -5.71 16.02
CA SER A 86 -0.39 -6.04 14.79
C SER A 86 0.30 -5.48 13.54
N LEU A 87 0.92 -4.30 13.66
CA LEU A 87 1.73 -3.71 12.60
C LEU A 87 2.97 -4.56 12.30
N THR A 88 3.67 -5.05 13.33
CA THR A 88 4.84 -5.93 13.17
C THR A 88 4.45 -7.22 12.44
N ILE A 89 3.31 -7.83 12.79
CA ILE A 89 2.80 -9.02 12.07
C ILE A 89 2.49 -8.70 10.61
N ALA A 90 1.84 -7.55 10.35
CA ALA A 90 1.56 -7.09 8.99
C ALA A 90 2.86 -6.87 8.19
N ILE A 91 3.88 -6.27 8.79
CA ILE A 91 5.21 -6.08 8.20
C ILE A 91 5.87 -7.42 7.86
N CYS A 92 5.79 -8.42 8.75
CA CYS A 92 6.32 -9.77 8.48
C CYS A 92 5.60 -10.48 7.32
N LEU A 93 4.29 -10.32 7.20
CA LEU A 93 3.53 -10.86 6.07
C LEU A 93 3.86 -10.12 4.77
N GLN A 94 4.01 -8.79 4.83
CA GLN A 94 4.39 -7.99 3.67
C GLN A 94 5.81 -8.30 3.18
N SER A 95 6.75 -8.54 4.08
CA SER A 95 8.11 -8.92 3.71
C SER A 95 8.17 -10.29 3.05
N ALA A 96 7.39 -11.27 3.50
CA ALA A 96 7.27 -12.58 2.82
C ALA A 96 6.72 -12.43 1.38
N LEU A 97 5.71 -11.57 1.19
CA LEU A 97 5.17 -11.27 -0.13
C LEU A 97 6.17 -10.52 -1.02
N LEU A 98 6.94 -9.58 -0.47
CA LEU A 98 8.02 -8.89 -1.19
C LEU A 98 9.13 -9.86 -1.62
N ILE A 99 9.52 -10.80 -0.77
CA ILE A 99 10.52 -11.82 -1.12
C ILE A 99 10.00 -12.70 -2.26
N MET A 100 8.77 -13.20 -2.17
CA MET A 100 8.16 -13.98 -3.26
C MET A 100 8.03 -13.19 -4.56
N GLY A 101 7.60 -11.92 -4.47
CA GLY A 101 7.51 -11.01 -5.61
C GLY A 101 8.88 -10.75 -6.23
N GLY A 102 9.92 -10.57 -5.41
CA GLY A 102 11.29 -10.37 -5.86
C GLY A 102 11.82 -11.60 -6.58
N ILE A 103 11.65 -12.79 -6.01
CA ILE A 103 12.04 -14.06 -6.66
C ILE A 103 11.38 -14.18 -8.03
N LYS A 104 10.06 -13.94 -8.15
CA LYS A 104 9.34 -13.99 -9.43
C LYS A 104 9.71 -12.90 -10.44
N LEU A 105 10.39 -11.84 -10.02
CA LEU A 105 10.78 -10.73 -10.89
C LEU A 105 12.21 -10.94 -11.44
N PHE A 106 13.02 -11.74 -10.75
CA PHE A 106 14.40 -12.09 -11.13
C PHE A 106 14.56 -13.49 -11.75
N LEU A 107 13.58 -14.38 -11.62
CA LEU A 107 13.45 -15.68 -12.31
C LEU A 107 12.49 -15.56 -13.49
#